data_AF-A0A352IBI6-F1
#
_entry.id   AF-A0A352IBI6-F1
#
_cell.length_a   1.000
_cell.length_b   1.000
_cell.length_c   1.000
_cell.angle_alpha   90.00
_cell.angle_beta   90.00
_cell.angle_gamma   90.00
#
_symmetry.space_group_name_H-M   'P 1'
#
loop_
_entity.id
_entity.type
_entity.pdbx_description
1 polymer ?
#
loop_
_entity_poly.entity_id
_entity_poly.type
_entity_poly.pdbx_seq_one_letter_code
_entity_poly.pdbx_strand_id
1 'polypeptide(L)'
;LGVHAQVTRFDARGEVAEWHVMLHVEPRCDLFQRQMERIYEAEDSLLRMPGFEGAQYVMKRYFLSDSTNQQPLMRKQPDISISIIQQQPLDGSKIAVWLYLQSHTRIANENGMVV
;
A
#
# COMPACT_ATOMS: atom_id res chain seq x y z
N LEU A 1 2.34 -13.54 -8.09
CA LEU A 1 1.46 -12.38 -7.90
C LEU A 1 1.33 -11.50 -9.15
N GLY A 2 2.37 -11.33 -9.98
CA GLY A 2 2.29 -10.37 -11.10
C GLY A 2 2.13 -8.94 -10.57
N VAL A 3 2.86 -8.64 -9.49
CA VAL A 3 2.94 -7.35 -8.84
C VAL A 3 4.41 -7.00 -8.74
N HIS A 4 4.76 -5.80 -9.17
CA HIS A 4 6.10 -5.24 -9.11
C HIS A 4 6.16 -4.19 -7.99
N ALA A 5 7.20 -4.25 -7.17
CA ALA A 5 7.44 -3.30 -6.09
C ALA A 5 8.65 -2.41 -6.43
N GLN A 6 8.47 -1.10 -6.41
CA GLN A 6 9.56 -0.12 -6.37
C GLN A 6 9.74 0.30 -4.92
N VAL A 7 10.93 0.09 -4.37
CA VAL A 7 11.20 0.32 -2.94
C VAL A 7 12.29 1.38 -2.81
N THR A 8 12.00 2.41 -2.02
CA THR A 8 12.99 3.37 -1.53
C THR A 8 13.01 3.30 -0.01
N ARG A 9 14.21 3.23 0.57
CA ARG A 9 14.42 3.18 2.02
C ARG A 9 15.29 4.35 2.47
N PHE A 10 14.92 4.96 3.59
CA PHE A 10 15.70 5.98 4.27
C PHE A 10 15.99 5.51 5.70
N ASP A 11 17.27 5.54 6.08
CA ASP A 11 17.71 5.17 7.42
C ASP A 11 18.17 6.42 8.17
N ALA A 12 17.39 6.85 9.18
CA ALA A 12 17.71 7.96 10.05
C ALA A 12 18.71 7.53 11.13
N ARG A 13 19.93 7.16 10.70
CA ARG A 13 21.05 6.74 11.58
C ARG A 13 20.69 5.64 12.58
N GLY A 14 19.76 4.76 12.21
CA GLY A 14 19.33 3.62 13.04
C GLY A 14 18.20 3.91 14.03
N GLU A 15 17.74 5.16 14.16
CA GLU A 15 16.62 5.50 15.05
C GLU A 15 15.28 5.09 14.41
N VAL A 16 15.03 5.54 13.19
CA VAL A 16 13.85 5.18 12.40
C VAL A 16 14.31 4.70 11.03
N ALA A 17 13.76 3.58 10.58
CA ALA A 17 13.83 3.19 9.18
C ALA A 17 12.49 3.49 8.53
N GLU A 18 12.56 4.06 7.34
CA GLU A 18 11.41 4.53 6.57
C GLU A 18 11.43 3.89 5.19
N TRP A 19 10.27 3.38 4.75
CA TRP A 19 10.09 2.79 3.43
C TRP A 19 8.97 3.49 2.67
N HIS A 20 9.26 3.81 1.43
CA HIS A 20 8.28 4.17 0.43
C HIS A 20 8.25 3.08 -0.64
N VAL A 21 7.10 2.43 -0.76
CA VAL A 21 6.93 1.31 -1.69
C VAL A 21 5.79 1.60 -2.65
N MET A 22 6.07 1.59 -3.95
CA MET A 22 5.04 1.65 -4.98
C MET A 22 4.80 0.24 -5.54
N LEU A 23 3.60 -0.29 -5.33
CA LEU A 23 3.16 -1.56 -5.91
C LEU A 23 2.34 -1.32 -7.17
N HIS A 24 2.79 -1.91 -8.28
CA HIS A 24 2.09 -1.97 -9.56
C HIS A 24 1.64 -3.40 -9.84
N VAL A 25 0.38 -3.57 -10.23
CA VAL A 25 -0.14 -4.89 -10.64
C VAL A 25 -0.20 -5.00 -12.15
N GLU A 26 0.28 -6.10 -12.70
CA GLU A 26 0.20 -6.36 -14.13
C GLU A 26 -1.26 -6.55 -14.57
N PRO A 27 -1.73 -5.84 -15.62
CA PRO A 27 -3.09 -5.98 -16.14
C PRO A 27 -3.22 -7.19 -17.05
N ARG A 28 -3.54 -8.36 -16.47
CA ARG A 28 -3.66 -9.64 -17.18
C ARG A 28 -5.07 -9.86 -17.76
N CYS A 29 -5.68 -8.80 -18.30
CA CYS A 29 -7.11 -8.75 -18.66
C CYS A 29 -8.06 -9.05 -17.49
N ASP A 30 -7.57 -8.89 -16.26
CA ASP A 30 -8.31 -9.18 -15.04
C ASP A 30 -9.32 -8.06 -14.68
N LEU A 31 -10.41 -8.47 -14.04
CA LEU A 31 -11.30 -7.57 -13.33
C LEU A 31 -10.60 -6.89 -12.15
N PHE A 32 -11.14 -5.75 -11.72
CA PHE A 32 -10.60 -4.98 -10.60
C PHE A 32 -10.35 -5.82 -9.34
N GLN A 33 -11.31 -6.66 -8.95
CA GLN A 33 -11.20 -7.49 -7.75
C GLN A 33 -9.96 -8.40 -7.76
N ARG A 34 -9.67 -9.05 -8.90
CA ARG A 34 -8.47 -9.89 -9.03
C ARG A 34 -7.17 -9.09 -8.98
N GLN A 35 -7.16 -7.86 -9.49
CA GLN A 35 -5.99 -6.98 -9.37
C GLN A 35 -5.79 -6.53 -7.92
N MET A 36 -6.89 -6.18 -7.23
CA MET A 36 -6.89 -5.78 -5.82
C MET A 36 -6.45 -6.91 -4.88
N GLU A 37 -6.94 -8.14 -5.09
CA GLU A 37 -6.50 -9.34 -4.34
C GLU A 37 -4.99 -9.54 -4.44
N ARG A 38 -4.42 -9.42 -5.65
CA ARG A 38 -2.98 -9.57 -5.88
C ARG A 38 -2.17 -8.46 -5.20
N ILE A 39 -2.70 -7.24 -5.13
CA ILE A 39 -2.09 -6.14 -4.35
C ILE A 39 -2.08 -6.48 -2.85
N TYR A 40 -3.19 -6.97 -2.29
CA TYR A 40 -3.24 -7.36 -0.87
C TYR A 40 -2.31 -8.53 -0.55
N GLU A 41 -2.24 -9.54 -1.41
CA GLU A 41 -1.28 -10.64 -1.26
C GLU A 41 0.17 -10.15 -1.34
N ALA A 42 0.45 -9.14 -2.17
CA ALA A 42 1.76 -8.52 -2.28
C ALA A 42 2.12 -7.70 -1.04
N GLU A 43 1.19 -6.93 -0.47
CA GLU A 43 1.35 -6.23 0.81
C GLU A 43 1.70 -7.20 1.95
N ASP A 44 0.97 -8.31 2.06
CA ASP A 44 1.22 -9.32 3.10
C ASP A 44 2.55 -10.07 2.88
N SER A 45 2.99 -10.21 1.64
CA SER A 45 4.28 -10.80 1.30
C SER A 45 5.44 -9.84 1.58
N LEU A 46 5.27 -8.54 1.28
CA LEU A 46 6.26 -7.49 1.47
C LEU A 46 6.76 -7.41 2.91
N LEU A 47 5.83 -7.41 3.88
CA LEU A 47 6.18 -7.35 5.31
C LEU A 47 6.95 -8.58 5.82
N ARG A 48 6.91 -9.69 5.08
CA ARG A 48 7.66 -10.92 5.39
C ARG A 48 9.00 -10.99 4.67
N MET A 49 9.31 -10.02 3.80
CA MET A 49 10.58 -9.99 3.08
C MET A 49 11.72 -9.52 3.99
N PRO A 50 12.94 -10.04 3.79
CA PRO A 50 14.12 -9.52 4.47
C PRO A 50 14.28 -8.01 4.23
N GLY A 51 14.57 -7.27 5.29
CA GLY A 51 14.75 -5.82 5.25
C GLY A 51 13.48 -4.99 5.52
N PHE A 52 12.37 -5.64 5.88
CA PHE A 52 11.12 -5.03 6.35
C PHE A 52 10.77 -5.44 7.80
N GLU A 53 11.73 -5.99 8.54
CA GLU A 53 11.50 -6.45 9.91
C GLU A 53 11.01 -5.30 10.80
N GLY A 54 9.86 -5.51 11.45
CA GLY A 54 9.27 -4.50 12.33
C GLY A 54 8.67 -3.29 11.61
N ALA A 55 8.60 -3.29 10.27
CA ALA A 55 7.93 -2.25 9.51
C ALA A 55 6.41 -2.28 9.76
N GLN A 56 5.82 -1.10 9.97
CA GLN A 56 4.40 -0.90 10.18
C GLN A 56 3.87 0.14 9.19
N TYR A 57 2.63 -0.03 8.74
CA TYR A 57 2.00 0.92 7.83
C TYR A 57 1.65 2.23 8.53
N VAL A 58 2.28 3.32 8.12
CA VAL A 58 1.87 4.67 8.50
C VAL A 58 0.70 5.13 7.64
N MET A 59 0.82 4.93 6.32
CA MET A 59 -0.21 5.35 5.36
C MET A 59 -0.20 4.48 4.11
N LYS A 60 -1.38 4.31 3.49
CA LYS A 60 -1.53 3.75 2.16
C LYS A 60 -2.26 4.75 1.26
N ARG A 61 -1.73 5.01 0.06
CA ARG A 61 -2.41 5.79 -0.98
C ARG A 61 -2.71 4.91 -2.18
N TYR A 62 -3.98 4.68 -2.44
CA TYR A 62 -4.44 3.93 -3.61
C TYR A 62 -4.74 4.87 -4.78
N PHE A 63 -4.24 4.48 -5.95
CA PHE A 63 -4.47 5.12 -7.24
C PHE A 63 -5.46 4.24 -8.00
N LEU A 64 -6.71 4.69 -8.07
CA LEU A 64 -7.82 3.93 -8.64
C LEU A 64 -8.22 4.49 -10.01
N SER A 65 -8.53 3.62 -10.97
CA SER A 65 -9.03 4.05 -12.27
C SER A 65 -10.48 4.58 -12.20
N ASP A 66 -11.27 4.10 -11.24
CA ASP A 66 -12.66 4.48 -11.01
C ASP A 66 -12.96 4.37 -9.51
N SER A 67 -12.63 5.41 -8.74
CA SER A 67 -12.73 5.32 -7.28
C SER A 67 -14.17 5.14 -6.82
N THR A 68 -15.15 5.72 -7.52
CA THR A 68 -16.56 5.66 -7.16
C THR A 68 -17.07 4.21 -7.14
N ASN A 69 -16.72 3.41 -8.14
CA ASN A 69 -17.16 2.01 -8.20
C ASN A 69 -16.21 1.04 -7.51
N GLN A 70 -14.92 1.38 -7.35
CA GLN A 70 -13.90 0.48 -6.83
C GLN A 70 -13.73 0.57 -5.32
N GLN A 71 -13.78 1.76 -4.74
CA GLN A 71 -13.60 1.95 -3.29
C GLN A 71 -14.57 1.13 -2.43
N PRO A 72 -15.88 1.00 -2.77
CA PRO A 72 -16.80 0.17 -1.99
C PRO A 72 -16.44 -1.32 -1.95
N LEU A 73 -15.62 -1.80 -2.89
CA LEU A 73 -15.19 -3.20 -2.97
C LEU A 73 -13.91 -3.49 -2.15
N MET A 74 -13.25 -2.44 -1.65
CA MET A 74 -11.99 -2.56 -0.90
C MET A 74 -12.24 -2.95 0.56
N ARG A 75 -11.29 -3.68 1.16
CA ARG A 75 -11.37 -4.03 2.59
C ARG A 75 -11.23 -2.78 3.47
N LYS A 76 -12.04 -2.69 4.52
CA LYS A 76 -11.88 -1.64 5.55
C LYS A 76 -10.61 -1.87 6.35
N GLN A 77 -9.87 -0.81 6.61
CA GLN A 77 -8.60 -0.81 7.36
C GLN A 77 -8.62 0.35 8.36
N PRO A 78 -9.41 0.24 9.45
CA PRO A 78 -9.67 1.36 10.36
C PRO A 78 -8.42 1.83 11.13
N ASP A 79 -7.41 0.96 11.26
CA ASP A 79 -6.19 1.22 12.02
C ASP A 79 -5.06 1.82 11.17
N ILE A 80 -5.31 2.11 9.89
CA ILE A 80 -4.31 2.62 8.95
C ILE A 80 -4.86 3.87 8.26
N SER A 81 -4.03 4.90 8.11
CA SER A 81 -4.40 6.07 7.31
C SER A 81 -4.49 5.71 5.83
N ILE A 82 -5.67 5.89 5.23
CA ILE A 82 -5.92 5.55 3.82
C ILE A 82 -6.25 6.82 3.03
N SER A 83 -5.52 7.04 1.94
CA SER A 83 -5.84 8.01 0.89
C SER A 83 -6.25 7.26 -0.37
N ILE A 84 -7.33 7.69 -1.00
CA ILE A 84 -7.80 7.14 -2.28
C ILE A 84 -7.90 8.31 -3.24
N ILE A 85 -7.28 8.18 -4.40
CA ILE A 85 -7.39 9.16 -5.47
C ILE A 85 -7.84 8.49 -6.76
N GLN A 86 -8.71 9.17 -7.50
CA GLN A 86 -9.13 8.75 -8.83
C GLN A 86 -8.07 9.19 -9.85
N GLN A 87 -7.04 8.37 -9.99
CA GLN A 87 -5.98 8.57 -10.95
C GLN A 87 -5.55 7.21 -11.48
N GLN A 88 -5.82 6.97 -12.77
CA GLN A 88 -5.43 5.72 -13.41
C GLN A 88 -3.90 5.56 -13.42
N PRO A 89 -3.35 4.36 -13.19
CA PRO A 89 -1.89 4.12 -13.21
C PRO A 89 -1.21 4.28 -14.59
N LEU A 90 -1.99 4.48 -15.67
CA LEU A 90 -1.52 4.67 -17.06
C LEU A 90 -0.77 3.47 -17.68
N ASP A 91 -0.80 2.31 -17.03
CA ASP A 91 -0.21 1.06 -17.52
C ASP A 91 -1.26 0.00 -17.91
N GLY A 92 -2.55 0.36 -17.86
CA GLY A 92 -3.68 -0.53 -18.12
C GLY A 92 -4.22 -1.25 -16.88
N SER A 93 -3.53 -1.17 -15.74
CA SER A 93 -4.04 -1.63 -14.45
C SER A 93 -5.15 -0.70 -13.94
N LYS A 94 -5.99 -1.24 -13.06
CA LYS A 94 -7.11 -0.53 -12.43
C LYS A 94 -6.75 0.03 -11.06
N ILE A 95 -5.63 -0.41 -10.50
CA ILE A 95 -5.18 -0.09 -9.16
C ILE A 95 -3.65 -0.11 -9.07
N ALA A 96 -3.09 0.88 -8.41
CA ALA A 96 -1.75 0.84 -7.85
C ALA A 96 -1.79 1.36 -6.41
N VAL A 97 -0.79 1.04 -5.59
CA VAL A 97 -0.73 1.54 -4.21
C VAL A 97 0.67 2.01 -3.85
N TRP A 98 0.72 3.19 -3.25
CA TRP A 98 1.90 3.68 -2.54
C TRP A 98 1.74 3.39 -1.06
N LEU A 99 2.75 2.74 -0.49
CA LEU A 99 2.83 2.36 0.91
C LEU A 99 3.91 3.21 1.56
N TYR A 100 3.56 3.79 2.69
CA TYR A 100 4.49 4.47 3.57
C TYR A 100 4.59 3.68 4.87
N LEU A 101 5.79 3.15 5.15
CA LEU A 101 6.05 2.32 6.32
C LEU A 101 7.19 2.90 7.15
N GLN A 102 7.15 2.62 8.44
CA GLN A 102 8.24 2.94 9.37
C GLN A 102 8.45 1.79 10.37
N SER A 103 9.64 1.71 10.94
CA SER A 103 9.96 0.82 12.06
C SER A 103 10.50 1.63 13.23
N HIS A 104 10.50 1.02 14.42
CA HIS A 104 10.94 1.65 15.68
C HIS A 104 10.12 2.89 16.08
N THR A 105 8.96 3.10 15.45
CA THR A 105 7.94 4.06 15.86
C THR A 105 6.72 3.30 16.39
N ARG A 106 5.90 3.96 17.21
CA ARG A 106 4.61 3.42 17.66
C ARG A 106 3.52 4.17 16.93
N ILE A 107 2.82 3.48 16.06
CA ILE A 107 1.62 3.99 15.41
C ILE A 107 0.45 3.81 16.37
N ALA A 108 -0.27 4.89 16.68
CA ALA A 108 -1.41 4.88 17.58
C ALA A 108 -2.65 5.48 16.89
N ASN A 109 -3.84 5.00 17.28
CA ASN A 109 -5.10 5.61 16.89
C ASN A 109 -5.63 6.42 18.08
N GLU A 110 -5.54 7.74 17.99
CA GLU A 110 -6.04 8.66 19.02
C GLU A 110 -7.23 9.44 18.45
N ASN A 111 -8.41 9.23 19.04
CA ASN A 111 -9.65 9.90 18.64
C ASN A 111 -10.00 9.77 17.14
N GLY A 112 -9.65 8.66 16.51
CA GLY A 112 -9.91 8.41 15.08
C GLY A 112 -8.84 8.99 14.14
N MET A 113 -7.76 9.55 14.67
CA MET A 113 -6.58 9.95 13.92
C MET A 113 -5.46 8.93 14.14
N VAL A 114 -4.82 8.51 13.04
CA VAL A 114 -3.57 7.73 13.10
C VAL A 114 -2.43 8.72 13.33
N VAL A 115 -1.74 8.58 14.46
CA VAL A 115 -0.59 9.39 14.92
C VAL A 115 0.62 8.54 15.19
#